data_AF-A0A0S8H0X9-F1
#
_entry.id   AF-A0A0S8H0X9-F1
#
_cell.length_a   1.000
_cell.length_b   1.000
_cell.length_c   1.000
_cell.angle_alpha   90.00
_cell.angle_beta   90.00
_cell.angle_gamma   90.00
#
_symmetry.space_group_name_H-M   'P 1'
#
loop_
_entity.id
_entity.type
_entity.pdbx_description
1 polymer ?
#
loop_
_entity_poly.entity_id
_entity_poly.type
_entity_poly.pdbx_seq_one_letter_code
_entity_poly.pdbx_strand_id
1 'polypeptide(L)'
;MLKNLLPHADDEPCEAFLVGRLCFSGDLINKAKVKLNYLPMVDEFIVTHHMGSHSADHFTSNSCGFFRPAKMAGRGDGSTDIWQRERTFHDVFA
;
A
#
# COMPACT_ATOMS: atom_id res chain seq x y z
N MET A 1 -7.45 -18.37 -2.65
CA MET A 1 -7.04 -18.06 -4.04
C MET A 1 -5.62 -17.48 -3.97
N LEU A 2 -4.61 -18.30 -3.68
CA LEU A 2 -3.22 -17.87 -3.38
C LEU A 2 -2.21 -18.42 -4.42
N LYS A 3 -2.68 -18.89 -5.58
CA LYS A 3 -1.86 -19.66 -6.53
C LYS A 3 -0.91 -18.83 -7.40
N ASN A 4 -0.98 -17.49 -7.35
CA ASN A 4 -0.23 -16.59 -8.24
C ASN A 4 0.77 -15.68 -7.48
N LEU A 5 1.14 -16.02 -6.23
CA LEU A 5 2.04 -15.17 -5.42
C LEU A 5 3.53 -15.49 -5.62
N LEU A 6 3.86 -16.41 -6.52
CA LEU A 6 5.24 -16.80 -6.77
C LEU A 6 5.68 -16.26 -8.13
N PRO A 7 6.88 -15.66 -8.23
CA PRO A 7 7.46 -15.27 -9.51
C PRO A 7 7.46 -16.48 -10.45
N HIS A 8 7.05 -16.28 -11.69
CA HIS A 8 7.20 -17.27 -12.73
C HIS A 8 8.69 -17.40 -13.10
N ALA A 9 9.10 -18.59 -13.54
CA ALA A 9 10.50 -18.84 -13.89
C ALA A 9 11.00 -17.97 -15.05
N ASP A 10 10.08 -17.42 -15.86
CA ASP A 10 10.36 -16.60 -17.04
C ASP A 10 10.18 -15.09 -16.76
N ASP A 11 10.04 -14.71 -15.49
CA ASP A 11 9.87 -13.30 -15.13
C ASP A 11 11.18 -12.50 -15.26
N GLU A 12 11.13 -11.40 -16.01
CA GLU A 12 12.27 -10.51 -16.21
C GLU A 12 12.23 -9.31 -15.26
N PRO A 13 13.37 -8.91 -14.66
CA PRO A 13 13.46 -7.71 -13.84
C PRO A 13 13.04 -6.45 -14.58
N CYS A 14 12.32 -5.57 -13.90
CA CYS A 14 11.83 -4.33 -14.50
C CYS A 14 11.99 -3.11 -13.57
N GLU A 15 11.88 -1.92 -14.16
CA GLU A 15 11.81 -0.66 -13.41
C GLU A 15 10.45 0.01 -13.61
N ALA A 16 9.79 0.37 -12.51
CA ALA A 16 8.45 0.95 -12.55
C ALA A 16 8.28 2.08 -11.53
N PHE A 17 7.35 3.00 -11.78
CA PHE A 17 6.86 3.91 -10.76
C PHE A 17 5.73 3.23 -9.98
N LEU A 18 5.73 3.40 -8.66
CA LEU A 18 4.59 3.03 -7.83
C LEU A 18 3.70 4.26 -7.67
N VAL A 19 2.47 4.16 -8.16
CA VAL A 19 1.48 5.25 -8.16
C VAL A 19 0.25 4.85 -7.35
N GLY A 20 -0.43 5.84 -6.80
CA GLY A 20 -1.70 5.63 -6.13
C GLY A 20 -2.87 5.61 -7.11
N ARG A 21 -4.08 5.82 -6.57
CA ARG A 21 -5.35 5.77 -7.32
C ARG A 21 -6.11 7.10 -7.30
N LEU A 22 -5.49 8.16 -6.79
CA LEU A 22 -6.10 9.48 -6.79
C LEU A 22 -6.18 10.02 -8.22
N CYS A 23 -7.18 10.86 -8.48
CA CYS A 23 -7.30 11.59 -9.73
C CYS A 23 -6.32 12.79 -9.77
N PHE A 24 -5.03 12.53 -9.57
CA PHE A 24 -3.97 13.51 -9.50
C PHE A 24 -2.66 12.94 -10.07
N SER A 25 -2.07 13.61 -11.06
CA SER A 25 -0.86 13.14 -11.73
C SER A 25 0.35 13.02 -10.80
N GLY A 26 0.37 13.78 -9.70
CA GLY A 26 1.40 13.73 -8.68
C GLY A 26 1.16 12.68 -7.58
N ASP A 27 0.16 11.80 -7.71
CA ASP A 27 -0.12 10.74 -6.74
C ASP A 27 0.88 9.57 -6.87
N LEU A 28 2.12 9.88 -6.51
CA LEU A 28 3.25 8.96 -6.56
C LEU A 28 3.53 8.43 -5.16
N ILE A 29 3.50 7.10 -5.01
CA ILE A 29 3.96 6.43 -3.78
C ILE A 29 5.48 6.51 -3.71
N ASN A 30 6.16 6.43 -4.86
CA ASN A 30 7.60 6.64 -4.95
C ASN A 30 7.95 7.68 -6.02
N LYS A 31 8.87 8.59 -5.68
CA LYS A 31 9.32 9.67 -6.58
C LYS A 31 10.26 9.18 -7.68
N ALA A 32 10.94 8.06 -7.46
CA ALA A 32 11.84 7.44 -8.41
C ALA A 32 11.29 6.09 -8.86
N LYS A 33 11.75 5.62 -10.03
CA LYS A 33 11.50 4.25 -10.44
C LYS A 33 12.14 3.30 -9.42
N VAL A 34 11.40 2.26 -9.06
CA VAL A 34 11.90 1.17 -8.24
C VAL A 34 12.24 -0.01 -9.13
N LYS A 35 13.32 -0.71 -8.80
CA LYS A 35 13.65 -2.00 -9.39
C LYS A 35 12.77 -3.06 -8.77
N LEU A 36 12.11 -3.84 -9.61
CA LEU A 36 11.28 -4.98 -9.24
C LEU A 36 11.88 -6.24 -9.84
N ASN A 37 11.72 -7.36 -9.14
CA ASN A 37 12.13 -8.66 -9.67
C ASN A 37 11.35 -9.03 -10.93
N TYR A 38 10.11 -8.55 -11.03
CA TYR A 38 9.19 -8.75 -12.15
C TYR A 38 8.06 -7.72 -12.08
N LEU A 39 7.27 -7.62 -13.14
CA LEU A 39 6.10 -6.73 -13.16
C LEU A 39 4.93 -7.38 -12.38
N PRO A 40 4.45 -6.80 -11.28
CA PRO A 40 3.39 -7.40 -10.47
C PRO A 40 2.07 -7.50 -11.25
N MET A 41 1.35 -8.61 -11.05
CA MET A 41 0.03 -8.81 -11.61
C MET A 41 -1.08 -8.23 -10.71
N VAL A 42 -2.29 -8.13 -11.26
CA VAL A 42 -3.48 -7.78 -10.48
C VAL A 42 -3.65 -8.79 -9.34
N ASP A 43 -4.09 -8.29 -8.17
CA ASP A 43 -4.27 -9.04 -6.92
C ASP A 43 -2.99 -9.46 -6.18
N GLU A 44 -1.80 -9.03 -6.64
CA GLU A 44 -0.56 -9.14 -5.86
C GLU A 44 -0.39 -7.99 -4.86
N PHE A 45 0.43 -8.23 -3.85
CA PHE A 45 0.72 -7.26 -2.79
C PHE A 45 2.11 -6.65 -2.98
N ILE A 46 2.18 -5.31 -2.92
CA ILE A 46 3.45 -4.58 -2.84
C ILE A 46 3.61 -4.08 -1.41
N VAL A 47 4.76 -4.36 -0.80
CA VAL A 47 5.10 -3.91 0.55
C VAL A 47 6.13 -2.80 0.47
N THR A 48 5.79 -1.63 1.02
CA THR A 48 6.73 -0.52 1.18
C THR A 48 7.25 -0.49 2.62
N HIS A 49 8.57 -0.43 2.76
CA HIS A 49 9.24 -0.37 4.06
C HIS A 49 9.48 1.07 4.51
N HIS A 50 9.81 1.26 5.78
CA HIS A 50 10.12 2.57 6.39
C HIS A 50 8.95 3.59 6.38
N MET A 51 7.70 3.12 6.35
CA MET A 51 6.49 3.96 6.41
C MET A 51 6.05 4.31 7.85
N GLY A 52 6.86 3.99 8.87
CA GLY A 52 6.47 4.09 10.29
C GLY A 52 6.43 5.52 10.84
N SER A 53 7.16 6.46 10.24
CA SER A 53 7.20 7.86 10.67
C SER A 53 6.57 8.77 9.62
N HIS A 54 5.86 9.81 10.08
CA HIS A 54 5.20 10.84 9.29
C HIS A 54 4.25 10.37 8.16
N SER A 55 4.00 9.08 7.98
CA SER A 55 3.16 8.59 6.88
C SER A 55 1.69 8.52 7.30
N ALA A 56 1.28 7.39 7.86
CA ALA A 56 -0.13 7.04 8.04
C ALA A 56 -0.86 7.85 9.14
N ASP A 57 -0.13 8.54 10.03
CA ASP A 57 -0.70 9.35 11.13
C ASP A 57 -0.72 10.84 10.82
N HIS A 58 0.30 11.34 10.12
CA HIS A 58 0.56 12.76 10.01
C HIS A 58 0.11 13.36 8.67
N PHE A 59 0.31 12.63 7.56
CA PHE A 59 0.05 13.16 6.22
C PHE A 59 -1.09 12.46 5.50
N THR A 60 -1.78 11.49 6.12
CA THR A 60 -2.99 10.91 5.53
C THR A 60 -4.14 11.90 5.53
N SER A 61 -4.80 12.03 4.40
CA SER A 61 -6.02 12.81 4.20
C SER A 61 -7.12 11.92 3.60
N ASN A 62 -8.29 12.52 3.37
CA ASN A 62 -9.39 11.91 2.63
C ASN A 62 -9.44 12.44 1.18
N SER A 63 -8.28 12.60 0.55
CA SER A 63 -8.17 13.07 -0.83
C SER A 63 -9.01 12.19 -1.77
N CYS A 64 -9.75 12.83 -2.68
CA CYS A 64 -10.70 12.17 -3.58
C CYS A 64 -11.76 11.29 -2.88
N GLY A 65 -12.02 11.52 -1.58
CA GLY A 65 -13.00 10.74 -0.81
C GLY A 65 -12.52 9.37 -0.37
N PHE A 66 -11.24 9.02 -0.58
CA PHE A 66 -10.70 7.75 -0.10
C PHE A 66 -10.62 7.71 1.43
N PHE A 67 -10.78 6.52 1.97
CA PHE A 67 -10.74 6.27 3.41
C PHE A 67 -9.30 6.11 3.88
N ARG A 68 -9.04 6.51 5.13
CA ARG A 68 -7.74 6.23 5.74
C ARG A 68 -7.62 4.72 6.00
N PRO A 69 -6.48 4.10 5.66
CA PRO A 69 -6.29 2.66 5.80
C PRO A 69 -6.27 2.25 7.28
N ALA A 70 -6.58 0.97 7.52
CA ALA A 70 -6.38 0.36 8.84
C ALA A 70 -4.90 0.28 9.21
N LYS A 71 -4.63 0.21 10.53
CA LYS A 71 -3.29 -0.03 11.07
C LYS A 71 -3.31 -1.24 11.96
N MET A 72 -2.35 -2.11 11.73
CA MET A 72 -2.11 -3.32 12.48
C MET A 72 -0.78 -3.22 13.20
N ALA A 73 -0.71 -3.73 14.41
CA ALA A 73 0.56 -3.96 15.09
C ALA A 73 0.81 -5.45 15.26
N GLY A 74 1.93 -5.89 14.72
CA GLY A 74 2.49 -7.19 15.07
C GLY A 74 3.10 -7.15 16.47
N ARG A 75 2.88 -8.20 17.24
CA ARG A 75 3.46 -8.42 18.57
C ARG A 75 4.64 -9.37 18.47
N GLY A 76 5.51 -9.36 19.48
CA GLY A 76 6.70 -10.21 19.53
C GLY A 76 6.40 -11.72 19.60
N ASP A 77 5.17 -12.09 19.97
CA ASP A 77 4.67 -13.47 20.02
C ASP A 77 4.00 -13.93 18.71
N GLY A 78 4.02 -13.08 17.67
CA GLY A 78 3.39 -13.37 16.38
C GLY A 78 1.89 -13.04 16.31
N SER A 79 1.27 -12.59 17.40
CA SER A 79 -0.10 -12.09 17.37
C SER A 79 -0.19 -10.70 16.72
N THR A 80 -1.40 -10.29 16.33
CA THR A 80 -1.64 -9.00 15.69
C THR A 80 -2.85 -8.30 16.30
N ASP A 81 -2.73 -6.99 16.53
CA ASP A 81 -3.83 -6.14 16.98
C ASP A 81 -4.19 -5.09 15.93
N ILE A 82 -5.48 -4.78 15.80
CA ILE A 82 -5.94 -3.61 15.07
C ILE A 82 -5.71 -2.39 15.99
N TRP A 83 -4.74 -1.54 15.65
CA TRP A 83 -4.51 -0.27 16.34
C TRP A 83 -5.46 0.83 15.85
N GLN A 84 -5.79 0.80 14.57
CA GLN A 84 -6.72 1.75 13.98
C GLN A 84 -7.56 1.02 12.94
N ARG A 85 -8.90 1.10 13.05
CA ARG A 85 -9.80 0.57 12.02
C ARG A 85 -9.74 1.43 10.76
N GLU A 86 -10.05 0.81 9.63
CA GLU A 86 -10.33 1.55 8.39
C GLU A 86 -11.50 2.52 8.61
N ARG A 87 -11.40 3.70 7.98
CA ARG A 87 -12.49 4.67 7.98
C ARG A 87 -13.59 4.24 7.01
N THR A 88 -14.81 4.63 7.32
CA THR A 88 -15.99 4.35 6.50
C THR A 88 -16.45 5.62 5.80
N PHE A 89 -17.44 5.49 4.91
CA PHE A 89 -18.10 6.63 4.29
C PHE A 89 -18.60 7.65 5.33
N HIS A 90 -19.26 7.18 6.38
CA HIS A 90 -19.77 8.05 7.45
C HIS A 90 -18.65 8.76 8.21
N ASP A 91 -17.47 8.17 8.34
CA ASP A 91 -16.35 8.85 9.00
C ASP A 91 -15.81 10.06 8.20
N VAL A 92 -16.13 10.16 6.91
CA VAL A 92 -15.59 11.20 6.01
C VAL A 92 -16.63 12.25 5.64
N PHE A 93 -17.90 11.86 5.51
CA PHE A 93 -18.93 12.69 4.88
C PHE A 93 -20.13 13.03 5.76
N ALA A 94 -20.13 12.63 7.03
CA ALA A 94 -21.20 12.94 8.00
C ALA A 94 -20.61 13.57 9.27
#